data_AF-A0A3D3H8V2-F1
#
_entry.id   AF-A0A3D3H8V2-F1
#
_cell.length_a   1.000
_cell.length_b   1.000
_cell.length_c   1.000
_cell.angle_alpha   90.00
_cell.angle_beta   90.00
_cell.angle_gamma   90.00
#
_symmetry.space_group_name_H-M   'P 1'
#
loop_
_entity.id
_entity.type
_entity.pdbx_description
1 polymer ?
#
loop_
_entity_poly.entity_id
_entity_poly.type
_entity_poly.pdbx_seq_one_letter_code
_entity_poly.pdbx_strand_id
1 'polypeptide(L)'
;LLRLIAQSGGGVHSLSHVTGGGIAANLARVLPAGTWVDVDRATWTPPTVFQTLAARGGIPLSDTEGTWNLGIGFVAVVAADRAADAASALTAEGIATWQVGVVSDGPRPNGDYVEGAKGVDGGAVRLVGSFAEGAQ
;
A
#
# COMPACT_ATOMS: atom_id res chain seq x y z
N LEU A 1 2.39 13.94 -6.67
CA LEU A 1 1.54 12.94 -7.39
C LEU A 1 1.19 13.32 -8.83
N LEU A 2 0.51 14.44 -9.11
CA LEU A 2 0.25 14.85 -10.51
C LEU A 2 1.55 15.08 -11.31
N ARG A 3 2.59 15.61 -10.66
CA ARG A 3 3.93 15.72 -11.23
C ARG A 3 4.57 14.37 -11.52
N LEU A 4 4.37 13.37 -10.66
CA LEU A 4 4.85 12.00 -10.90
C LEU A 4 4.27 11.46 -12.20
N ILE A 5 2.95 11.62 -12.43
CA ILE A 5 2.31 11.21 -13.68
C ILE A 5 2.94 11.95 -14.88
N ALA A 6 3.16 13.26 -14.77
CA ALA A 6 3.74 14.05 -15.85
C ALA A 6 5.21 13.68 -16.15
N GLN A 7 6.00 13.31 -15.14
CA GLN A 7 7.44 13.05 -15.26
C GLN A 7 7.78 11.59 -15.59
N SER A 8 6.86 10.66 -15.32
CA SER A 8 7.10 9.22 -15.48
C SER A 8 6.93 8.71 -16.91
N GLY A 9 6.55 9.56 -17.87
CA GLY A 9 6.46 9.18 -19.29
C GLY A 9 5.50 8.03 -19.57
N GLY A 10 4.44 7.88 -18.77
CA GLY A 10 3.49 6.75 -18.85
C GLY A 10 3.80 5.58 -17.90
N GLY A 11 4.82 5.72 -17.04
CA GLY A 11 5.20 4.68 -16.07
C GLY A 11 4.31 4.55 -14.85
N VAL A 12 3.31 5.42 -14.64
CA VAL A 12 2.33 5.29 -13.55
C VAL A 12 1.08 4.60 -14.07
N HIS A 13 0.77 3.41 -13.54
CA HIS A 13 -0.40 2.63 -13.93
C HIS A 13 -1.63 3.02 -13.11
N SER A 14 -1.46 3.24 -11.80
CA SER A 14 -2.55 3.63 -10.92
C SER A 14 -2.08 4.36 -9.67
N LEU A 15 -3.03 5.05 -9.05
CA LEU A 15 -2.86 5.85 -7.85
C LEU A 15 -4.01 5.49 -6.89
N SER A 16 -3.69 5.00 -5.69
CA SER A 16 -4.66 4.64 -4.65
C SER A 16 -4.54 5.53 -3.41
N HIS A 17 -5.59 6.28 -3.11
CA HIS A 17 -5.70 7.04 -1.86
C HIS A 17 -6.19 6.12 -0.74
N VAL A 18 -5.40 5.98 0.32
CA VAL A 18 -5.77 5.13 1.46
C VAL A 18 -6.67 5.93 2.41
N THR A 19 -7.95 5.54 2.44
CA THR A 19 -8.98 6.17 3.27
C THR A 19 -9.74 5.09 4.06
N GLY A 20 -11.05 5.27 4.31
CA GLY A 20 -11.87 4.26 4.97
C GLY A 20 -11.85 2.92 4.23
N GLY A 21 -11.73 1.82 4.99
CA GLY A 21 -11.52 0.47 4.47
C GLY A 21 -10.03 0.05 4.46
N GLY A 22 -9.11 0.97 4.76
CA GLY A 22 -7.70 0.65 4.97
C GLY A 22 -6.91 0.35 3.70
N ILE A 23 -5.66 -0.11 3.86
CA ILE A 23 -4.69 -0.21 2.75
C ILE A 23 -5.15 -1.22 1.70
N ALA A 24 -5.43 -2.46 2.12
CA ALA A 24 -5.75 -3.56 1.20
C ALA A 24 -7.00 -3.26 0.35
N ALA A 25 -8.08 -2.80 0.99
CA ALA A 25 -9.33 -2.55 0.28
C ALA A 25 -9.24 -1.37 -0.70
N ASN A 26 -8.41 -0.36 -0.43
CA ASN A 26 -8.23 0.76 -1.35
C ASN A 26 -7.29 0.40 -2.50
N LEU A 27 -6.22 -0.38 -2.25
CA LEU A 27 -5.31 -0.82 -3.30
C LEU A 27 -5.95 -1.86 -4.23
N ALA A 28 -6.73 -2.81 -3.69
CA ALA A 28 -7.39 -3.85 -4.47
C ALA A 28 -8.28 -3.28 -5.60
N ARG A 29 -8.96 -2.16 -5.35
CA ARG A 29 -9.86 -1.50 -6.33
C ARG A 29 -9.16 -0.95 -7.57
N VAL A 30 -7.87 -0.62 -7.46
CA VAL A 30 -7.13 0.01 -8.57
C VAL A 30 -6.23 -0.96 -9.30
N LEU A 31 -6.06 -2.18 -8.77
CA LEU A 31 -5.33 -3.24 -9.43
C LEU A 31 -6.21 -3.92 -10.50
N PRO A 32 -5.64 -4.35 -11.63
CA PRO A 32 -6.36 -5.14 -12.62
C PRO A 32 -6.84 -6.48 -12.04
N ALA A 33 -8.02 -6.93 -12.46
CA ALA A 33 -8.51 -8.27 -12.13
C ALA A 33 -7.52 -9.35 -12.56
N GLY A 34 -7.35 -10.38 -11.73
CA GLY A 34 -6.37 -11.46 -11.95
C GLY A 34 -4.95 -11.13 -11.48
N THR A 35 -4.69 -9.90 -11.01
CA THR A 35 -3.41 -9.55 -10.37
C THR A 35 -3.50 -9.57 -8.85
N TRP A 36 -2.36 -9.76 -8.18
CA TRP A 36 -2.26 -9.75 -6.74
C TRP A 36 -0.97 -9.09 -6.25
N VAL A 37 -0.97 -8.63 -5.00
CA VAL A 37 0.22 -8.09 -4.33
C VAL A 37 0.23 -8.44 -2.85
N ASP A 38 1.40 -8.83 -2.37
CA ASP A 38 1.71 -8.85 -0.94
C ASP A 38 2.36 -7.50 -0.57
N VAL A 39 1.76 -6.81 0.40
CA VAL A 39 2.26 -5.56 0.97
C VAL A 39 3.00 -5.90 2.26
N ASP A 40 4.31 -5.68 2.28
CA ASP A 40 5.17 -6.08 3.39
C ASP A 40 5.20 -5.01 4.48
N ARG A 41 4.62 -5.34 5.64
CA ARG A 41 4.58 -4.48 6.84
C ARG A 41 5.97 -4.13 7.35
N ALA A 42 6.97 -4.98 7.10
CA ALA A 42 8.33 -4.73 7.57
C ALA A 42 8.99 -3.51 6.90
N THR A 43 8.37 -2.97 5.85
CA THR A 43 8.89 -1.80 5.12
C THR A 43 8.59 -0.48 5.82
N TRP A 44 7.73 -0.43 6.84
CA TRP A 44 7.47 0.79 7.60
C TRP A 44 7.03 0.56 9.04
N THR A 45 7.13 1.63 9.82
CA THR A 45 6.58 1.70 11.18
C THR A 45 5.34 2.58 11.17
N PRO A 46 4.18 2.09 11.66
CA PRO A 46 2.99 2.92 11.81
C PRO A 46 3.27 4.13 12.72
N PRO A 47 2.80 5.35 12.40
CA PRO A 47 2.99 6.52 13.26
C PRO A 47 2.53 6.29 14.71
N THR A 48 3.23 6.92 15.67
CA THR A 48 3.01 6.73 17.13
C THR A 48 1.56 6.92 17.57
N VAL A 49 0.80 7.78 16.88
CA VAL A 49 -0.64 7.97 17.16
C VAL A 49 -1.42 6.67 16.99
N PHE A 50 -1.17 5.89 15.93
CA PHE A 50 -1.84 4.62 15.70
C PHE A 50 -1.39 3.56 16.71
N GLN A 51 -0.09 3.49 17.01
CA GLN A 51 0.45 2.59 18.03
C GLN A 51 -0.19 2.86 19.40
N THR A 52 -0.31 4.13 19.77
CA THR A 52 -0.92 4.56 21.04
C THR A 52 -2.40 4.22 21.11
N LEU A 53 -3.15 4.47 20.03
CA LEU A 53 -4.58 4.17 19.97
C LEU A 53 -4.83 2.66 20.03
N ALA A 54 -4.07 1.87 19.27
CA ALA A 54 -4.13 0.41 19.27
C ALA A 54 -3.81 -0.15 20.67
N ALA A 55 -2.71 0.31 21.29
CA ALA A 55 -2.32 -0.11 22.63
C ALA A 55 -3.37 0.24 23.70
N ARG A 56 -3.96 1.45 23.64
CA ARG A 56 -5.04 1.85 24.57
C ARG A 56 -6.30 1.01 24.38
N GLY A 57 -6.59 0.57 23.17
CA GLY A 57 -7.71 -0.32 22.87
C GLY A 57 -7.43 -1.80 23.19
N GLY A 58 -6.17 -2.18 23.45
CA GLY A 58 -5.77 -3.58 23.54
C GLY A 58 -5.91 -4.33 22.21
N ILE A 59 -5.80 -3.61 21.08
CA ILE A 59 -6.01 -4.15 19.73
C ILE A 59 -4.65 -4.28 19.04
N PRO A 60 -4.29 -5.45 18.47
CA PRO A 60 -3.12 -5.58 17.60
C PRO A 60 -3.21 -4.62 16.40
N LEU A 61 -2.10 -3.99 16.00
CA LEU A 61 -2.10 -3.08 14.85
C LEU A 61 -2.59 -3.74 13.55
N SER A 62 -2.29 -5.03 13.37
CA SER A 62 -2.77 -5.83 12.23
C SER A 62 -4.29 -5.81 12.09
N ASP A 63 -5.01 -5.80 13.22
CA ASP A 63 -6.47 -5.90 13.25
C ASP A 63 -7.12 -4.56 12.87
N THR A 64 -6.33 -3.47 12.84
CA THR A 64 -6.79 -2.12 12.48
C THR A 64 -6.65 -1.80 10.99
N GLU A 65 -5.99 -2.67 10.23
CA GLU A 65 -5.63 -2.44 8.81
C GLU A 65 -6.82 -2.36 7.88
N GLY A 66 -7.97 -2.91 8.25
CA GLY A 66 -9.23 -2.75 7.51
C GLY A 66 -9.88 -1.39 7.72
N THR A 67 -9.32 -0.53 8.59
CA THR A 67 -9.94 0.74 8.98
C THR A 67 -8.98 1.92 8.82
N TRP A 68 -7.74 1.79 9.27
CA TRP A 68 -6.77 2.88 9.35
C TRP A 68 -5.77 2.85 8.19
N ASN A 69 -5.15 3.99 7.91
CA ASN A 69 -4.11 4.09 6.88
C ASN A 69 -2.71 3.71 7.38
N LEU A 70 -2.51 3.68 8.71
CA LEU A 70 -1.28 3.28 9.38
C LEU A 70 -0.01 3.98 8.86
N GLY A 71 -0.14 5.23 8.41
CA GLY A 71 0.97 6.04 7.88
C GLY A 71 1.11 6.01 6.36
N ILE A 72 0.44 5.09 5.66
CA ILE A 72 0.40 5.07 4.20
C ILE A 72 -0.78 5.92 3.74
N GLY A 73 -0.55 7.18 3.38
CA GLY A 73 -1.60 8.02 2.81
C GLY A 73 -1.96 7.64 1.38
N PHE A 74 -1.00 7.14 0.60
CA PHE A 74 -1.15 6.92 -0.82
C PHE A 74 -0.27 5.77 -1.31
N VAL A 75 -0.74 4.99 -2.27
CA VAL A 75 0.04 3.97 -2.99
C VAL A 75 0.07 4.31 -4.47
N ALA A 76 1.25 4.31 -5.08
CA ALA A 76 1.42 4.43 -6.52
C ALA A 76 1.84 3.08 -7.11
N VAL A 77 1.11 2.62 -8.12
CA VAL A 77 1.50 1.44 -8.91
C VAL A 77 2.16 1.93 -10.18
N VAL A 78 3.40 1.51 -10.38
CA VAL A 78 4.26 1.97 -11.47
C VAL A 78 4.89 0.80 -12.21
N ALA A 79 5.41 1.04 -13.40
CA ALA A 79 6.25 0.09 -14.11
C ALA A 79 7.49 -0.26 -13.26
N ALA A 80 7.87 -1.53 -13.24
CA ALA A 80 8.92 -2.04 -12.35
C ALA A 80 10.28 -1.37 -12.59
N ASP A 81 10.60 -1.10 -13.85
CA ASP A 81 11.83 -0.39 -14.27
C ASP A 81 11.83 1.10 -13.92
N ARG A 82 10.69 1.66 -13.48
CA ARG A 82 10.52 3.06 -13.06
C ARG A 82 10.32 3.24 -11.56
N ALA A 83 10.24 2.16 -10.78
CA ALA A 83 9.94 2.22 -9.35
C ALA A 83 10.96 3.07 -8.57
N ALA A 84 12.25 2.87 -8.83
CA ALA A 84 13.32 3.61 -8.15
C ALA A 84 13.29 5.11 -8.51
N ASP A 85 13.13 5.44 -9.79
CA ASP A 85 13.06 6.82 -10.27
C ASP A 85 11.84 7.54 -9.68
N ALA A 86 10.69 6.87 -9.66
CA ALA A 86 9.45 7.39 -9.09
C ALA A 86 9.59 7.69 -7.59
N ALA A 87 10.18 6.76 -6.82
CA ALA A 87 10.42 6.93 -5.40
C ALA A 87 11.40 8.07 -5.12
N SER A 88 12.48 8.17 -5.91
CA SER A 88 13.47 9.25 -5.82
C SER A 88 12.84 10.62 -6.10
N ALA A 89 12.04 10.74 -7.16
CA ALA A 89 11.37 11.99 -7.52
C ALA A 89 10.40 12.47 -6.42
N LEU A 90 9.59 11.57 -5.85
CA LEU A 90 8.67 11.93 -4.76
C LEU A 90 9.43 12.29 -3.46
N THR A 91 10.50 11.55 -3.15
CA THR A 91 11.34 11.82 -1.98
C THR A 91 12.03 13.19 -2.10
N ALA A 92 12.49 13.57 -3.29
CA ALA A 92 13.04 14.89 -3.56
C ALA A 92 12.02 16.03 -3.39
N GLU A 93 10.72 15.74 -3.51
CA GLU A 93 9.62 16.67 -3.20
C GLU A 93 9.22 16.65 -1.71
N GLY A 94 9.94 15.92 -0.86
CA GLY A 94 9.66 15.82 0.58
C GLY A 94 8.56 14.81 0.93
N ILE A 95 8.17 13.95 -0.01
CA ILE A 95 7.20 12.87 0.23
C ILE A 95 7.97 11.58 0.48
N ALA A 96 8.02 11.11 1.73
CA ALA A 96 8.63 9.83 2.07
C ALA A 96 8.02 8.72 1.22
N THR A 97 8.83 8.08 0.39
CA THR A 97 8.37 7.11 -0.60
C THR A 97 9.33 5.94 -0.66
N TRP A 98 8.79 4.74 -0.58
CA TRP A 98 9.53 3.48 -0.66
C TRP A 98 8.66 2.41 -1.31
N GLN A 99 9.28 1.31 -1.72
CA GLN A 99 8.56 0.16 -2.27
C GLN A 99 8.00 -0.71 -1.13
N VAL A 100 6.71 -1.01 -1.20
CA VAL A 100 6.00 -1.86 -0.22
C VAL A 100 5.68 -3.27 -0.73
N GLY A 101 5.82 -3.51 -2.04
CA GLY A 101 5.47 -4.78 -2.68
C GLY A 101 5.63 -4.73 -4.19
N VAL A 102 5.34 -5.86 -4.85
CA VAL A 102 5.39 -6.02 -6.32
C VAL A 102 4.12 -6.71 -6.78
N VAL A 103 3.43 -6.12 -7.77
CA VAL A 103 2.23 -6.70 -8.37
C VAL A 103 2.62 -7.91 -9.23
N SER A 104 1.89 -9.01 -9.06
CA SER A 104 2.07 -10.27 -9.78
C SER A 104 0.78 -10.66 -10.51
N ASP A 105 0.90 -11.29 -11.67
CA ASP A 105 -0.19 -11.84 -12.50
C ASP A 105 -0.17 -13.37 -12.59
N GLY A 106 0.80 -14.01 -11.93
CA GLY A 106 0.95 -15.46 -11.86
C GLY A 106 0.13 -16.13 -10.74
N PRO A 107 0.38 -17.43 -10.49
CA PRO A 107 -0.33 -18.19 -9.44
C PRO A 107 -0.31 -17.46 -8.10
N ARG A 108 -1.50 -17.26 -7.52
CA ARG A 108 -1.64 -16.61 -6.23
C ARG A 108 -1.37 -17.58 -5.08
N PRO A 109 -0.52 -17.24 -4.10
CA PRO A 109 -0.35 -18.03 -2.89
C PRO A 109 -1.65 -18.18 -2.10
N ASN A 110 -1.76 -19.24 -1.29
CA ASN A 110 -2.85 -19.37 -0.34
C ASN A 110 -2.75 -18.28 0.75
N GLY A 111 -3.90 -17.78 1.20
CA GLY A 111 -4.04 -16.88 2.34
C GLY A 111 -5.16 -15.87 2.18
N ASP A 112 -5.29 -14.98 3.17
CA ASP A 112 -6.41 -14.05 3.27
C ASP A 112 -6.16 -12.77 2.47
N TYR A 113 -6.51 -12.81 1.19
CA TYR A 113 -6.50 -11.64 0.32
C TYR A 113 -7.81 -10.86 0.44
N VAL A 114 -7.70 -9.53 0.43
CA VAL A 114 -8.83 -8.63 0.21
C VAL A 114 -9.06 -8.48 -1.29
N GLU A 115 -10.28 -8.79 -1.73
CA GLU A 115 -10.76 -8.69 -3.10
C GLU A 115 -12.16 -8.03 -3.12
N GLY A 116 -12.63 -7.60 -4.30
CA GLY A 116 -14.04 -7.20 -4.48
C GLY A 116 -14.49 -6.00 -3.63
N ALA A 117 -13.58 -5.13 -3.22
CA ALA A 117 -13.86 -4.10 -2.21
C ALA A 117 -14.80 -3.01 -2.74
N LYS A 118 -15.97 -2.83 -2.10
CA LYS A 118 -17.05 -1.88 -2.48
C LYS A 118 -17.65 -2.13 -3.87
N GLY A 119 -17.75 -3.40 -4.29
CA GLY A 119 -18.45 -3.77 -5.54
C GLY A 119 -17.66 -3.50 -6.81
N VAL A 120 -16.33 -3.38 -6.70
CA VAL A 120 -15.42 -3.28 -7.84
C VAL A 120 -14.65 -4.59 -7.97
N ASP A 121 -14.69 -5.19 -9.15
CA ASP A 121 -13.88 -6.36 -9.51
C ASP A 121 -12.47 -5.91 -9.89
N GLY A 122 -11.62 -5.73 -8.88
CA GLY A 122 -10.20 -5.38 -9.02
C GLY A 122 -9.26 -6.57 -8.79
N GLY A 123 -8.01 -6.27 -8.43
CA GLY A 123 -7.02 -7.26 -8.03
C GLY A 123 -7.15 -7.67 -6.55
N ALA A 124 -6.17 -8.43 -6.08
CA ALA A 124 -6.12 -8.97 -4.73
C ALA A 124 -4.96 -8.39 -3.90
N VAL A 125 -5.21 -8.01 -2.65
CA VAL A 125 -4.16 -7.46 -1.79
C VAL A 125 -4.13 -8.16 -0.45
N ARG A 126 -2.94 -8.55 0.01
CA ARG A 126 -2.71 -9.10 1.35
C ARG A 126 -1.58 -8.34 2.02
N LEU A 127 -1.75 -7.97 3.28
CA LEU A 127 -0.63 -7.45 4.08
C LEU A 127 0.08 -8.63 4.76
N VAL A 128 1.40 -8.69 4.63
CA VAL A 128 2.25 -9.78 5.13
C VAL A 128 3.33 -9.26 6.09
N GLY A 129 3.99 -10.17 6.81
CA GLY A 129 5.03 -9.80 7.77
C GLY A 129 4.48 -9.10 9.01
N SER A 130 5.39 -8.48 9.76
CA SER A 130 5.12 -7.67 10.96
C SER A 130 5.64 -6.25 10.73
N PHE A 131 5.01 -5.25 11.36
CA PHE A 131 5.48 -3.87 11.28
C PHE A 131 6.92 -3.74 11.78
N ALA A 132 7.70 -2.86 11.14
CA ALA A 132 9.03 -2.54 11.64
C ALA A 132 8.97 -1.91 13.04
N GLU A 133 10.03 -2.12 13.83
CA GLU A 133 10.18 -1.50 15.15
C GLU A 133 10.97 -0.18 15.03
N GLY A 134 10.51 0.86 15.75
CA GLY A 134 11.20 2.17 15.84
C GLY A 134 10.68 3.25 14.88
N ALA A 135 10.88 4.52 15.19
CA ALA A 135 10.43 5.64 14.34
C ALA A 135 11.35 5.80 13.10
N GLN A 136 10.76 6.01 11.92
CA GLN A 136 11.47 6.54 10.75
C GLN A 136 11.72 8.03 10.89
#